data_AF-F8N821-F1
#
_entry.id   AF-F8N821-F1
#
_cell.length_a   1.000
_cell.length_b   1.000
_cell.length_c   1.000
_cell.angle_alpha   90.00
_cell.angle_beta   90.00
_cell.angle_gamma   90.00
#
_symmetry.space_group_name_H-M   'P 1'
#
loop_
_entity.id
_entity.type
_entity.pdbx_description
1 polymer ?
#
loop_
_entity_poly.entity_id
_entity_poly.type
_entity_poly.pdbx_seq_one_letter_code
_entity_poly.pdbx_strand_id
1 'polypeptide(L)'
;MRMRDFPLFSFFVIVLVSCSEVAEQESGNAIKSTAIQEIQDTVYQERNSNLPNVKTHWSDYELLSSTRATANDDKNGNSGELLGYSYKIGNTILGDPHNVGFPVIDIDKVSDYDPKFITKNHIGTSSINSFSYTSYDDFIQKSQYLKKSSSGFSLNILHIIKIGRRHKNTKVFSSYISDSIHAVYGEADIAYYNSEFKLNPSESSLHAYALACLTKSFMKNLYGSPAGKLLSSYGDFIMADYLTGGKITALYAGLARSSISVKDKEKLMDQEINASIDFKIKKYSGNISLDSLKIGNSSGVISGRKKFLDECYTSINTFGGKHGIETADRLLDIHKSSMDMSSWAQSLDNENTHSIVSIGDGGLLHISDVVLEDNYKKRLELTSEGYLDSFNKFFSTFIEISRYYVRYSSKYNKALYGIAAILNTRQGDKIILIEPNDKNLTDEELLKNNDNDVFFAKASKIAEEMKKVFDIEIKSNVYGRYNPQILDPLCETITVDFNNMHWFGNSNLNLKFIYNKESKIAFTVYEDDLEGDYVLDEYGLRDWFDANCTYKNISLGTVTRTFKIIGL
;
A
#
# COMPACT_ATOMS: atom_id res chain seq x y z
N MET A 1 42.72 -46.53 13.73
CA MET A 1 42.20 -46.00 12.45
C MET A 1 41.20 -44.91 12.81
N ARG A 2 41.44 -43.70 12.33
CA ARG A 2 41.04 -42.41 12.94
C ARG A 2 39.53 -42.14 12.86
N MET A 3 38.96 -41.72 13.99
CA MET A 3 37.74 -40.90 14.06
C MET A 3 37.94 -39.63 13.22
N ARG A 4 36.94 -39.28 12.42
CA ARG A 4 36.93 -38.06 11.60
C ARG A 4 35.80 -37.18 12.10
N ASP A 5 36.19 -36.18 12.88
CA ASP A 5 35.35 -35.05 13.25
C ASP A 5 34.97 -34.26 12.00
N PHE A 6 33.68 -33.97 11.84
CA PHE A 6 33.17 -32.97 10.90
C PHE A 6 32.73 -31.76 11.74
N PRO A 7 33.28 -30.55 11.52
CA PRO A 7 32.84 -29.38 12.26
C PRO A 7 31.51 -28.87 11.71
N LEU A 8 30.54 -28.66 12.62
CA LEU A 8 29.38 -27.80 12.38
C LEU A 8 29.86 -26.38 12.07
N PHE A 9 29.72 -25.94 10.82
CA PHE A 9 29.72 -24.52 10.50
C PHE A 9 28.29 -23.98 10.65
N SER A 10 28.01 -23.41 11.82
CA SER A 10 26.85 -22.54 12.03
C SER A 10 27.19 -21.16 11.44
N PHE A 11 26.60 -20.83 10.28
CA PHE A 11 26.67 -19.49 9.73
C PHE A 11 25.64 -18.60 10.45
N PHE A 12 26.11 -17.88 11.48
CA PHE A 12 25.39 -16.73 12.03
C PHE A 12 25.62 -15.56 11.05
N VAL A 13 24.62 -15.23 10.24
CA VAL A 13 24.62 -13.99 9.44
C VAL A 13 24.18 -12.87 10.39
N ILE A 14 25.16 -12.13 10.91
CA ILE A 14 24.92 -10.82 11.54
C ILE A 14 24.78 -9.82 10.39
N VAL A 15 23.55 -9.36 10.14
CA VAL A 15 23.29 -8.23 9.25
C VAL A 15 23.69 -6.96 10.00
N LEU A 16 24.89 -6.45 9.73
CA LEU A 16 25.22 -5.05 10.03
C LEU A 16 24.64 -4.21 8.90
N VAL A 17 23.65 -3.37 9.23
CA VAL A 17 23.14 -2.31 8.38
C VAL A 17 24.29 -1.31 8.15
N SER A 18 24.85 -1.30 6.95
CA SER A 18 25.77 -0.26 6.49
C SER A 18 24.95 0.78 5.75
N CYS A 19 25.05 2.04 6.19
CA CYS A 19 24.65 3.20 5.42
C CYS A 19 25.21 3.09 3.99
N SER A 20 24.38 3.36 2.99
CA SER A 20 24.80 3.44 1.60
C SER A 20 25.55 4.76 1.37
N GLU A 21 26.87 4.75 1.59
CA GLU A 21 27.76 5.71 0.97
C GLU A 21 27.98 5.29 -0.49
N VAL A 22 27.38 6.00 -1.44
CA VAL A 22 27.79 5.92 -2.83
C VAL A 22 29.06 6.77 -2.97
N ALA A 23 30.21 6.13 -2.76
CA ALA A 23 31.51 6.72 -3.04
C ALA A 23 31.73 6.78 -4.56
N GLU A 24 31.72 7.98 -5.13
CA GLU A 24 32.25 8.21 -6.47
C GLU A 24 33.76 7.94 -6.47
N GLN A 25 34.20 7.01 -7.32
CA GLN A 25 35.61 6.69 -7.53
C GLN A 25 36.33 7.86 -8.22
N GLU A 26 37.05 8.69 -7.46
CA GLU A 26 38.14 9.50 -8.01
C GLU A 26 39.44 8.67 -8.01
N SER A 27 40.06 8.60 -9.19
CA SER A 27 41.27 7.85 -9.51
C SER A 27 42.45 8.19 -8.58
N GLY A 28 43.13 7.15 -8.11
CA GLY A 28 44.12 7.22 -7.03
C GLY A 28 45.41 7.95 -7.34
N ASN A 29 45.92 8.59 -6.28
CA ASN A 29 47.34 8.57 -5.92
C ASN A 29 47.44 8.51 -4.39
N ALA A 30 48.10 7.47 -3.88
CA ALA A 30 48.22 7.18 -2.46
C ALA A 30 49.00 8.28 -1.74
N ILE A 31 48.33 9.03 -0.86
CA ILE A 31 48.94 9.92 0.11
C ILE A 31 48.69 9.36 1.51
N LYS A 32 49.79 9.31 2.29
CA LYS A 32 49.89 8.77 3.64
C LYS A 32 48.75 9.22 4.55
N SER A 33 48.20 8.27 5.32
CA SER A 33 47.16 8.50 6.32
C SER A 33 47.62 9.50 7.38
N THR A 34 47.15 10.73 7.24
CA THR A 34 47.05 11.67 8.37
C THR A 34 45.66 11.43 8.95
N ALA A 35 45.55 11.19 10.26
CA ALA A 35 44.26 11.03 10.92
C ALA A 35 43.39 12.24 10.56
N ILE A 36 42.32 12.01 9.80
CA ILE A 36 41.34 13.05 9.48
C ILE A 36 40.63 13.33 10.81
N GLN A 37 40.79 14.54 11.32
CA GLN A 37 40.02 15.02 12.46
C GLN A 37 38.58 15.12 11.97
N GLU A 38 37.71 14.19 12.39
CA GLU A 38 36.29 14.22 12.00
C GLU A 38 35.68 15.56 12.45
N ILE A 39 35.03 16.23 11.51
CA ILE A 39 34.37 17.50 11.77
C ILE A 39 33.07 17.17 12.47
N GLN A 40 32.92 17.68 13.69
CA GLN A 40 31.76 17.39 14.52
C GLN A 40 30.59 18.31 14.18
N ASP A 41 29.39 17.75 14.30
CA ASP A 41 28.17 18.54 14.24
C ASP A 41 28.02 19.47 15.44
N THR A 42 27.34 20.59 15.21
CA THR A 42 27.00 21.58 16.23
C THR A 42 25.52 21.50 16.55
N VAL A 43 25.19 21.34 17.83
CA VAL A 43 23.82 21.54 18.32
C VAL A 43 23.63 23.03 18.60
N TYR A 44 22.73 23.67 17.85
CA TYR A 44 22.42 25.10 18.00
C TYR A 44 21.29 25.34 19.01
N GLN A 45 20.38 24.37 19.14
CA GLN A 45 19.28 24.35 20.10
C GLN A 45 19.02 22.90 20.51
N GLU A 46 19.02 22.65 21.82
CA GLU A 46 18.50 21.40 22.39
C GLU A 46 16.97 21.39 22.33
N ARG A 47 16.35 20.22 22.17
CA ARG A 47 14.88 20.12 22.24
C ARG A 47 14.40 20.66 23.59
N ASN A 48 13.41 21.56 23.57
CA ASN A 48 12.79 22.05 24.79
C ASN A 48 12.22 20.87 25.60
N SER A 49 12.74 20.66 26.81
CA SER A 49 12.41 19.52 27.67
C SER A 49 10.96 19.48 28.14
N ASN A 50 10.20 20.57 27.98
CA ASN A 50 8.78 20.65 28.30
C ASN A 50 7.89 20.13 27.16
N LEU A 51 8.42 19.96 25.95
CA LEU A 51 7.66 19.44 24.82
C LEU A 51 7.33 17.95 25.04
N PRO A 52 6.14 17.50 24.63
CA PRO A 52 5.82 16.08 24.67
C PRO A 52 6.75 15.27 23.76
N ASN A 53 6.95 14.01 24.11
CA ASN A 53 7.56 13.05 23.19
C ASN A 53 6.56 12.68 22.09
N VAL A 54 7.07 12.51 20.88
CA VAL A 54 6.26 12.04 19.74
C VAL A 54 5.75 10.63 20.04
N LYS A 55 4.45 10.41 19.86
CA LYS A 55 3.82 9.09 20.11
C LYS A 55 3.03 8.62 18.90
N THR A 56 2.98 7.31 18.70
CA THR A 56 2.03 6.71 17.76
C THR A 56 0.66 6.59 18.43
N HIS A 57 -0.32 7.24 17.83
CA HIS A 57 -1.73 7.24 18.24
C HIS A 57 -2.50 6.33 17.28
N TRP A 58 -2.44 5.03 17.54
CA TRP A 58 -3.19 4.06 16.77
C TRP A 58 -4.52 3.79 17.43
N SER A 59 -5.61 3.94 16.68
CA SER A 59 -6.92 3.46 17.12
C SER A 59 -7.14 2.07 16.57
N ASP A 60 -6.94 1.08 17.43
CA ASP A 60 -7.54 -0.24 17.24
C ASP A 60 -9.05 -0.05 17.38
N TYR A 61 -9.73 0.29 16.28
CA TYR A 61 -11.17 0.05 16.16
C TYR A 61 -11.40 -1.46 16.01
N GLU A 62 -10.86 -2.25 16.95
CA GLU A 62 -11.34 -3.58 17.29
C GLU A 62 -12.72 -3.43 17.93
N LEU A 63 -13.75 -3.11 17.14
CA LEU A 63 -15.17 -3.47 17.36
C LEU A 63 -16.15 -2.91 16.31
N LEU A 64 -15.75 -2.80 15.04
CA LEU A 64 -16.66 -3.21 13.95
C LEU A 64 -16.24 -4.58 13.42
N SER A 65 -15.77 -5.43 14.33
CA SER A 65 -15.64 -6.88 14.16
C SER A 65 -16.99 -7.58 13.95
N SER A 66 -18.11 -6.86 13.78
CA SER A 66 -19.33 -7.38 13.16
C SER A 66 -19.32 -7.35 11.63
N THR A 67 -18.21 -6.96 10.98
CA THR A 67 -18.04 -7.11 9.52
C THR A 67 -16.68 -7.66 9.09
N ARG A 68 -15.94 -8.37 9.98
CA ARG A 68 -15.27 -9.56 9.44
C ARG A 68 -16.42 -10.40 8.89
N ALA A 69 -16.32 -10.92 7.68
CA ALA A 69 -17.37 -11.67 6.97
C ALA A 69 -17.93 -12.93 7.71
N THR A 70 -17.66 -13.03 9.00
CA THR A 70 -18.10 -14.01 9.99
C THR A 70 -18.88 -13.30 11.11
N ALA A 71 -20.07 -12.75 10.81
CA ALA A 71 -21.20 -12.53 11.75
C ALA A 71 -22.13 -11.41 11.24
N ASN A 72 -22.80 -11.63 10.10
CA ASN A 72 -24.13 -11.07 9.86
C ASN A 72 -24.76 -11.87 8.72
N ASP A 73 -25.76 -12.68 9.06
CA ASP A 73 -26.72 -13.26 8.12
C ASP A 73 -27.46 -12.19 7.28
N ASP A 74 -27.24 -10.89 7.55
CA ASP A 74 -27.96 -9.76 6.93
C ASP A 74 -27.12 -8.83 6.04
N LYS A 75 -25.78 -8.95 5.99
CA LYS A 75 -24.91 -8.03 5.19
C LYS A 75 -24.14 -8.68 4.03
N ASN A 76 -24.17 -10.01 3.93
CA ASN A 76 -23.60 -10.77 2.81
C ASN A 76 -24.63 -10.92 1.67
N GLY A 77 -25.28 -9.80 1.30
CA GLY A 77 -26.24 -9.75 0.20
C GLY A 77 -25.67 -9.00 -1.00
N ASN A 78 -26.49 -8.90 -2.04
CA ASN A 78 -26.22 -8.12 -3.24
C ASN A 78 -26.26 -6.58 -2.98
N SER A 79 -25.31 -6.05 -2.22
CA SER A 79 -25.25 -4.63 -1.81
C SER A 79 -23.93 -3.94 -2.18
N GLY A 80 -23.97 -2.61 -2.23
CA GLY A 80 -22.84 -1.70 -2.48
C GLY A 80 -22.09 -1.26 -1.22
N GLU A 81 -22.42 -1.83 -0.05
CA GLU A 81 -21.92 -1.36 1.26
C GLU A 81 -20.41 -1.53 1.44
N LEU A 82 -19.75 -2.40 0.66
CA LEU A 82 -18.31 -2.64 0.75
C LEU A 82 -17.49 -1.66 -0.11
N LEU A 83 -18.14 -0.78 -0.89
CA LEU A 83 -17.44 0.27 -1.60
C LEU A 83 -16.73 1.19 -0.60
N GLY A 84 -15.48 1.55 -0.90
CA GLY A 84 -14.68 2.40 -0.02
C GLY A 84 -13.98 1.67 1.12
N TYR A 85 -14.13 0.36 1.25
CA TYR A 85 -13.37 -0.44 2.22
C TYR A 85 -11.95 -0.71 1.72
N SER A 86 -11.01 -0.84 2.64
CA SER A 86 -9.66 -1.26 2.30
C SER A 86 -9.63 -2.71 1.84
N TYR A 87 -8.66 -3.06 1.00
CA TYR A 87 -8.52 -4.38 0.41
C TYR A 87 -7.06 -4.83 0.43
N LYS A 88 -6.80 -5.96 1.09
CA LYS A 88 -5.46 -6.56 1.21
C LYS A 88 -5.39 -7.81 0.35
N ILE A 89 -4.46 -7.87 -0.60
CA ILE A 89 -4.27 -9.03 -1.49
C ILE A 89 -3.50 -10.15 -0.75
N GLY A 90 -4.04 -10.60 0.39
CA GLY A 90 -3.34 -11.50 1.31
C GLY A 90 -3.34 -12.95 0.85
N ASN A 91 -4.54 -13.51 0.63
CA ASN A 91 -4.69 -14.94 0.30
C ASN A 91 -4.64 -15.24 -1.21
N THR A 92 -4.49 -14.20 -2.04
CA THR A 92 -4.41 -14.28 -3.49
C THR A 92 -5.64 -14.93 -4.15
N ILE A 93 -6.81 -14.83 -3.55
CA ILE A 93 -8.10 -15.11 -4.20
C ILE A 93 -8.86 -13.78 -4.30
N LEU A 94 -9.04 -13.28 -5.51
CA LEU A 94 -9.73 -12.01 -5.75
C LEU A 94 -11.18 -12.09 -5.28
N GLY A 95 -11.69 -11.03 -4.65
CA GLY A 95 -13.06 -11.01 -4.15
C GLY A 95 -13.34 -11.99 -3.01
N ASP A 96 -12.31 -12.54 -2.37
CA ASP A 96 -12.49 -13.21 -1.08
C ASP A 96 -12.83 -12.17 0.00
N PRO A 97 -13.94 -12.33 0.74
CA PRO A 97 -14.33 -11.42 1.81
C PRO A 97 -13.26 -11.24 2.90
N HIS A 98 -12.36 -12.21 3.12
CA HIS A 98 -11.27 -12.10 4.10
C HIS A 98 -10.19 -11.08 3.71
N ASN A 99 -10.16 -10.68 2.44
CA ASN A 99 -9.27 -9.63 1.96
C ASN A 99 -9.85 -8.23 2.19
N VAL A 100 -11.12 -8.12 2.57
CA VAL A 100 -11.75 -6.83 2.91
C VAL A 100 -11.37 -6.43 4.32
N GLY A 101 -10.83 -5.21 4.44
CA GLY A 101 -10.35 -4.64 5.69
C GLY A 101 -11.34 -3.64 6.29
N PHE A 102 -10.84 -2.43 6.55
CA PHE A 102 -11.56 -1.40 7.30
C PHE A 102 -12.13 -0.32 6.36
N PRO A 103 -13.21 0.37 6.74
CA PRO A 103 -13.79 1.41 5.89
C PRO A 103 -12.85 2.63 5.80
N VAL A 104 -12.56 3.07 4.57
CA VAL A 104 -11.71 4.23 4.25
C VAL A 104 -12.56 5.39 3.75
N ILE A 105 -13.39 5.12 2.74
CA ILE A 105 -14.38 6.06 2.20
C ILE A 105 -15.75 5.67 2.76
N ASP A 106 -16.43 6.65 3.34
CA ASP A 106 -17.79 6.59 3.84
C ASP A 106 -18.77 6.72 2.68
N ILE A 107 -19.39 5.60 2.31
CA ILE A 107 -20.26 5.52 1.13
C ILE A 107 -21.56 6.32 1.30
N ASP A 108 -22.04 6.49 2.53
CA ASP A 108 -23.24 7.28 2.82
C ASP A 108 -22.94 8.76 2.54
N LYS A 109 -21.77 9.25 2.98
CA LYS A 109 -21.32 10.61 2.64
C LYS A 109 -21.12 10.80 1.13
N VAL A 110 -20.65 9.79 0.41
CA VAL A 110 -20.55 9.85 -1.06
C VAL A 110 -21.94 10.02 -1.68
N SER A 111 -22.91 9.22 -1.24
CA SER A 111 -24.29 9.27 -1.73
C SER A 111 -24.95 10.62 -1.41
N ASP A 112 -24.70 11.18 -0.23
CA ASP A 112 -25.21 12.50 0.17
C ASP A 112 -24.56 13.63 -0.64
N TYR A 113 -23.30 13.48 -1.04
CA TYR A 113 -22.57 14.45 -1.84
C TYR A 113 -23.01 14.47 -3.31
N ASP A 114 -22.94 13.32 -3.99
CA ASP A 114 -23.51 13.12 -5.33
C ASP A 114 -23.79 11.62 -5.54
N PRO A 115 -25.07 11.20 -5.57
CA PRO A 115 -25.40 9.79 -5.75
C PRO A 115 -24.93 9.23 -7.10
N LYS A 116 -24.61 10.07 -8.09
CA LYS A 116 -24.05 9.63 -9.38
C LYS A 116 -22.61 9.14 -9.28
N PHE A 117 -21.93 9.38 -8.16
CA PHE A 117 -20.61 8.81 -7.89
C PHE A 117 -20.67 7.32 -7.61
N ILE A 118 -21.86 6.78 -7.36
CA ILE A 118 -22.09 5.35 -7.17
C ILE A 118 -22.89 4.82 -8.36
N THR A 119 -22.40 3.76 -8.98
CA THR A 119 -23.14 3.04 -10.03
C THR A 119 -23.39 1.61 -9.61
N LYS A 120 -24.62 1.12 -9.83
CA LYS A 120 -24.99 -0.28 -9.73
C LYS A 120 -25.40 -0.80 -11.11
N ASN A 121 -24.74 -1.83 -11.60
CA ASN A 121 -25.11 -2.52 -12.83
C ASN A 121 -25.55 -3.95 -12.52
N HIS A 122 -26.66 -4.38 -13.11
CA HIS A 122 -27.00 -5.80 -13.14
C HIS A 122 -26.25 -6.49 -14.28
N ILE A 123 -25.52 -7.57 -13.96
CA ILE A 123 -24.77 -8.39 -14.91
C ILE A 123 -25.58 -9.63 -15.29
N GLY A 124 -25.90 -10.49 -14.32
CA GLY A 124 -26.66 -11.72 -14.53
C GLY A 124 -26.00 -12.75 -15.46
N THR A 125 -24.69 -12.99 -15.32
CA THR A 125 -23.93 -13.93 -16.16
C THR A 125 -23.12 -14.93 -15.37
N SER A 126 -22.90 -16.13 -15.93
CA SER A 126 -21.96 -17.12 -15.39
C SER A 126 -20.69 -17.17 -16.22
N SER A 127 -19.53 -17.29 -15.56
CA SER A 127 -18.21 -17.44 -16.18
C SER A 127 -17.47 -18.61 -15.57
N ILE A 128 -16.66 -19.28 -16.39
CA ILE A 128 -15.70 -20.27 -15.93
C ILE A 128 -14.36 -19.92 -16.56
N ASN A 129 -13.40 -19.61 -15.71
CA ASN A 129 -12.04 -19.32 -16.10
C ASN A 129 -11.11 -20.26 -15.38
N SER A 130 -10.12 -20.79 -16.09
CA SER A 130 -9.08 -21.61 -15.46
C SER A 130 -7.75 -21.36 -16.12
N PHE A 131 -6.69 -21.51 -15.34
CA PHE A 131 -5.33 -21.46 -15.85
C PHE A 131 -4.43 -22.37 -15.02
N SER A 132 -3.38 -22.88 -15.65
CA SER A 132 -2.33 -23.65 -15.02
C SER A 132 -1.02 -22.87 -14.95
N TYR A 133 -0.22 -23.18 -13.94
CA TYR A 133 1.07 -22.56 -13.73
C TYR A 133 2.07 -23.49 -13.07
N THR A 134 3.34 -23.33 -13.43
CA THR A 134 4.46 -24.10 -12.85
C THR A 134 5.39 -23.26 -11.99
N SER A 135 5.29 -21.92 -12.09
CA SER A 135 6.02 -20.96 -11.28
C SER A 135 5.10 -19.84 -10.79
N TYR A 136 5.51 -19.12 -9.76
CA TYR A 136 4.75 -17.98 -9.26
C TYR A 136 4.86 -16.73 -10.15
N ASP A 137 5.90 -16.64 -11.00
CA ASP A 137 5.97 -15.61 -12.04
C ASP A 137 4.91 -15.84 -13.12
N ASP A 138 4.78 -17.10 -13.54
CA ASP A 138 3.78 -17.52 -14.51
C ASP A 138 2.35 -17.36 -13.94
N PHE A 139 2.16 -17.66 -12.65
CA PHE A 139 0.94 -17.32 -11.93
C PHE A 139 0.59 -15.84 -12.10
N ILE A 140 1.49 -14.91 -11.81
CA ILE A 140 1.22 -13.47 -11.95
C ILE A 140 0.86 -13.07 -13.38
N GLN A 141 1.54 -13.63 -14.38
CA GLN A 141 1.29 -13.29 -15.79
C GLN A 141 -0.08 -13.78 -16.29
N LYS A 142 -0.48 -14.99 -15.86
CA LYS A 142 -1.74 -15.62 -16.31
C LYS A 142 -2.94 -15.25 -15.45
N SER A 143 -2.70 -14.95 -14.17
CA SER A 143 -3.73 -14.49 -13.27
C SER A 143 -4.16 -13.07 -13.62
N GLN A 144 -5.46 -12.78 -13.51
CA GLN A 144 -6.02 -11.50 -13.95
C GLN A 144 -5.63 -10.30 -13.07
N TYR A 145 -4.73 -10.47 -12.08
CA TYR A 145 -4.33 -9.45 -11.11
C TYR A 145 -3.90 -8.15 -11.78
N LEU A 146 -3.02 -8.21 -12.78
CA LEU A 146 -2.46 -7.01 -13.41
C LEU A 146 -3.51 -6.03 -13.96
N LYS A 147 -4.74 -6.50 -14.22
CA LYS A 147 -5.85 -5.66 -14.74
C LYS A 147 -6.74 -5.07 -13.64
N LYS A 148 -6.58 -5.48 -12.38
CA LYS A 148 -7.48 -5.12 -11.27
C LYS A 148 -7.11 -3.84 -10.53
N SER A 149 -5.88 -3.36 -10.67
CA SER A 149 -5.47 -2.07 -10.13
C SER A 149 -5.65 -0.96 -11.16
N SER A 150 -6.13 0.21 -10.74
CA SER A 150 -6.36 1.37 -11.62
C SER A 150 -5.05 1.93 -12.19
N SER A 151 -3.98 1.91 -11.39
CA SER A 151 -2.62 2.34 -11.74
C SER A 151 -1.71 1.18 -12.15
N GLY A 152 -2.23 -0.05 -12.15
CA GLY A 152 -1.42 -1.27 -12.20
C GLY A 152 -0.83 -1.63 -10.84
N PHE A 153 -0.12 -2.75 -10.76
CA PHE A 153 0.55 -3.17 -9.53
C PHE A 153 2.06 -2.92 -9.63
N SER A 154 2.64 -2.39 -8.56
CA SER A 154 4.09 -2.28 -8.44
C SER A 154 4.75 -3.65 -8.34
N LEU A 155 6.06 -3.70 -8.66
CA LEU A 155 6.83 -4.96 -8.58
C LEU A 155 6.85 -5.57 -7.18
N ASN A 156 6.89 -4.74 -6.14
CA ASN A 156 6.85 -5.22 -4.75
C ASN A 156 5.49 -5.82 -4.40
N ILE A 157 4.39 -5.18 -4.80
CA ILE A 157 3.05 -5.75 -4.60
C ILE A 157 2.93 -7.09 -5.34
N LEU A 158 3.45 -7.18 -6.58
CA LEU A 158 3.50 -8.45 -7.31
C LEU A 158 4.35 -9.50 -6.59
N HIS A 159 5.46 -9.11 -5.94
CA HIS A 159 6.27 -10.01 -5.13
C HIS A 159 5.50 -10.52 -3.90
N ILE A 160 4.78 -9.65 -3.21
CA ILE A 160 3.93 -10.02 -2.06
C ILE A 160 2.84 -11.00 -2.50
N ILE A 161 2.21 -10.77 -3.66
CA ILE A 161 1.23 -11.70 -4.24
C ILE A 161 1.89 -13.06 -4.52
N LYS A 162 3.11 -13.10 -5.09
CA LYS A 162 3.85 -14.37 -5.29
C LYS A 162 4.11 -15.11 -3.98
N ILE A 163 4.56 -14.39 -2.93
CA ILE A 163 4.77 -14.96 -1.60
C ILE A 163 3.46 -15.51 -1.03
N GLY A 164 2.37 -14.73 -1.11
CA GLY A 164 1.04 -15.13 -0.64
C GLY A 164 0.55 -16.40 -1.33
N ARG A 165 0.67 -16.47 -2.65
CA ARG A 165 0.28 -17.67 -3.42
C ARG A 165 1.15 -18.86 -3.08
N ARG A 166 2.47 -18.68 -2.95
CA ARG A 166 3.39 -19.74 -2.51
C ARG A 166 3.01 -20.27 -1.14
N HIS A 167 2.78 -19.38 -0.18
CA HIS A 167 2.37 -19.74 1.17
C HIS A 167 1.05 -20.53 1.15
N LYS A 168 0.05 -20.08 0.37
CA LYS A 168 -1.23 -20.78 0.22
C LYS A 168 -1.03 -22.18 -0.35
N ASN A 169 -0.30 -22.33 -1.46
CA ASN A 169 -0.04 -23.64 -2.06
C ASN A 169 0.71 -24.58 -1.11
N THR A 170 1.73 -24.07 -0.40
CA THR A 170 2.46 -24.87 0.61
C THR A 170 1.55 -25.30 1.75
N LYS A 171 0.74 -24.39 2.31
CA LYS A 171 -0.19 -24.70 3.40
C LYS A 171 -1.21 -25.77 3.00
N VAL A 172 -1.70 -25.71 1.75
CA VAL A 172 -2.76 -26.60 1.26
C VAL A 172 -2.21 -27.94 0.78
N PHE A 173 -1.10 -27.97 0.03
CA PHE A 173 -0.69 -29.17 -0.74
C PHE A 173 0.63 -29.84 -0.30
N SER A 174 1.43 -29.23 0.56
CA SER A 174 2.82 -29.69 0.82
C SER A 174 2.94 -31.12 1.38
N SER A 175 1.92 -31.62 2.08
CA SER A 175 1.88 -33.00 2.57
C SER A 175 1.60 -34.04 1.48
N TYR A 176 1.24 -33.61 0.26
CA TYR A 176 0.84 -34.46 -0.85
C TYR A 176 1.70 -34.24 -2.10
N ILE A 177 2.29 -33.05 -2.25
CA ILE A 177 3.15 -32.70 -3.38
C ILE A 177 4.46 -32.15 -2.84
N SER A 178 5.44 -33.05 -2.68
CA SER A 178 6.80 -32.72 -2.24
C SER A 178 7.79 -32.56 -3.40
N ASP A 179 7.43 -33.02 -4.61
CA ASP A 179 8.29 -32.99 -5.78
C ASP A 179 8.08 -31.72 -6.62
N SER A 180 8.89 -30.70 -6.34
CA SER A 180 8.83 -29.43 -7.07
C SER A 180 9.18 -29.53 -8.57
N ILE A 181 9.88 -30.58 -9.01
CA ILE A 181 10.28 -30.75 -10.42
C ILE A 181 9.07 -31.21 -11.24
N HIS A 182 8.31 -32.17 -10.70
CA HIS A 182 7.14 -32.74 -11.37
C HIS A 182 5.83 -32.03 -11.05
N ALA A 183 5.83 -31.15 -10.05
CA ALA A 183 4.66 -30.37 -9.67
C ALA A 183 4.20 -29.42 -10.80
N VAL A 184 2.88 -29.29 -10.87
CA VAL A 184 2.14 -28.28 -11.63
C VAL A 184 0.91 -27.89 -10.82
N TYR A 185 0.54 -26.63 -10.87
CA TYR A 185 -0.59 -26.07 -10.16
C TYR A 185 -1.62 -25.54 -11.14
N GLY A 186 -2.84 -25.36 -10.66
CA GLY A 186 -3.91 -24.73 -11.41
C GLY A 186 -4.91 -24.03 -10.53
N GLU A 187 -5.72 -23.18 -11.15
CA GLU A 187 -6.83 -22.48 -10.52
C GLU A 187 -7.99 -22.47 -11.49
N ALA A 188 -9.18 -22.78 -10.99
CA ALA A 188 -10.43 -22.65 -11.72
C ALA A 188 -11.41 -21.83 -10.90
N ASP A 189 -11.88 -20.73 -11.49
CA ASP A 189 -12.93 -19.88 -10.95
C ASP A 189 -14.23 -20.14 -11.71
N ILE A 190 -15.23 -20.62 -11.00
CA ILE A 190 -16.60 -20.79 -11.48
C ILE A 190 -17.46 -19.76 -10.77
N ALA A 191 -17.88 -18.74 -11.49
CA ALA A 191 -18.58 -17.60 -10.91
C ALA A 191 -19.93 -17.38 -11.60
N TYR A 192 -20.92 -17.00 -10.80
CA TYR A 192 -22.11 -16.30 -11.24
C TYR A 192 -21.99 -14.86 -10.74
N TYR A 193 -21.91 -13.91 -11.67
CA TYR A 193 -21.91 -12.48 -11.40
C TYR A 193 -23.33 -11.95 -11.55
N ASN A 194 -23.90 -11.51 -10.44
CA ASN A 194 -25.24 -10.93 -10.41
C ASN A 194 -25.17 -9.43 -10.65
N SER A 195 -24.43 -8.69 -9.82
CA SER A 195 -24.32 -7.23 -9.92
C SER A 195 -22.88 -6.75 -9.80
N GLU A 196 -22.69 -5.51 -10.17
CA GLU A 196 -21.43 -4.77 -10.08
C GLU A 196 -21.69 -3.41 -9.45
N PHE A 197 -20.86 -3.03 -8.50
CA PHE A 197 -20.95 -1.79 -7.74
C PHE A 197 -19.67 -1.00 -7.94
N LYS A 198 -19.81 0.30 -8.27
CA LYS A 198 -18.67 1.17 -8.59
C LYS A 198 -18.74 2.50 -7.90
N LEU A 199 -17.59 2.96 -7.40
CA LEU A 199 -17.25 4.36 -7.18
C LEU A 199 -16.67 4.96 -8.46
N ASN A 200 -17.04 6.20 -8.76
CA ASN A 200 -16.42 6.96 -9.86
C ASN A 200 -14.94 7.23 -9.52
N PRO A 201 -13.97 6.74 -10.31
CA PRO A 201 -12.55 6.88 -10.02
C PRO A 201 -11.92 8.13 -10.66
N SER A 202 -12.72 9.05 -11.22
CA SER A 202 -12.18 10.27 -11.83
C SER A 202 -11.46 11.15 -10.80
N GLU A 203 -10.41 11.86 -11.22
CA GLU A 203 -9.62 12.76 -10.37
C GLU A 203 -10.51 13.74 -9.56
N SER A 204 -11.56 14.26 -10.19
CA SER A 204 -12.51 15.15 -9.50
C SER A 204 -13.31 14.44 -8.41
N SER A 205 -13.67 13.17 -8.60
CA SER A 205 -14.39 12.37 -7.61
C SER A 205 -13.47 11.94 -6.47
N LEU A 206 -12.26 11.47 -6.78
CA LEU A 206 -11.22 11.15 -5.78
C LEU A 206 -10.91 12.35 -4.89
N HIS A 207 -10.78 13.53 -5.49
CA HIS A 207 -10.62 14.77 -4.74
C HIS A 207 -11.82 15.06 -3.83
N ALA A 208 -13.05 14.86 -4.31
CA ALA A 208 -14.24 15.03 -3.45
C ALA A 208 -14.26 14.01 -2.30
N TYR A 209 -13.84 12.76 -2.54
CA TYR A 209 -13.74 11.75 -1.49
C TYR A 209 -12.73 12.15 -0.41
N ALA A 210 -11.53 12.59 -0.82
CA ALA A 210 -10.49 13.07 0.08
C ALA A 210 -10.94 14.27 0.93
N LEU A 211 -11.78 15.16 0.38
CA LEU A 211 -12.22 16.37 1.06
C LEU A 211 -13.41 16.19 2.01
N ALA A 212 -14.27 15.19 1.77
CA ALA A 212 -15.58 15.13 2.43
C ALA A 212 -16.04 13.73 2.84
N CYS A 213 -15.49 12.68 2.23
CA CYS A 213 -16.06 11.34 2.36
C CYS A 213 -15.16 10.37 3.11
N LEU A 214 -14.03 10.78 3.68
CA LEU A 214 -13.21 9.88 4.48
C LEU A 214 -13.87 9.55 5.82
N THR A 215 -13.67 8.31 6.30
CA THR A 215 -14.12 7.90 7.62
C THR A 215 -13.27 8.56 8.71
N LYS A 216 -13.88 8.89 9.85
CA LYS A 216 -13.15 9.44 11.01
C LYS A 216 -12.04 8.52 11.49
N SER A 217 -12.28 7.21 11.49
CA SER A 217 -11.29 6.20 11.88
C SER A 217 -10.07 6.18 10.95
N PHE A 218 -10.29 6.29 9.64
CA PHE A 218 -9.19 6.35 8.69
C PHE A 218 -8.38 7.63 8.86
N MET A 219 -9.05 8.79 8.96
CA MET A 219 -8.37 10.07 9.22
C MET A 219 -7.52 10.02 10.49
N LYS A 220 -8.07 9.56 11.60
CA LYS A 220 -7.33 9.41 12.86
C LYS A 220 -6.09 8.53 12.70
N ASN A 221 -6.19 7.41 11.99
CA ASN A 221 -5.06 6.50 11.79
C ASN A 221 -4.04 7.05 10.77
N LEU A 222 -4.47 7.82 9.77
CA LEU A 222 -3.59 8.46 8.78
C LEU A 222 -2.64 9.47 9.43
N TYR A 223 -3.14 10.33 10.33
CA TYR A 223 -2.32 11.31 11.04
C TYR A 223 -1.75 10.81 12.38
N GLY A 224 -2.35 9.76 12.95
CA GLY A 224 -1.95 9.17 14.22
C GLY A 224 -0.93 8.04 14.11
N SER A 225 -0.63 7.54 12.90
CA SER A 225 0.36 6.47 12.73
C SER A 225 1.25 6.62 11.50
N PRO A 226 2.46 6.03 11.50
CA PRO A 226 3.31 6.03 10.31
C PRO A 226 2.70 5.18 9.20
N ALA A 227 3.08 5.51 7.95
CA ALA A 227 2.62 4.81 6.75
C ALA A 227 2.75 3.28 6.85
N GLY A 228 3.84 2.76 7.41
CA GLY A 228 4.04 1.30 7.57
C GLY A 228 3.00 0.64 8.47
N LYS A 229 2.64 1.28 9.60
CA LYS A 229 1.57 0.81 10.50
C LYS A 229 0.19 0.90 9.82
N LEU A 230 -0.07 1.95 9.05
CA LEU A 230 -1.31 2.12 8.30
C LEU A 230 -1.46 1.01 7.24
N LEU A 231 -0.46 0.84 6.36
CA LEU A 231 -0.46 -0.15 5.28
C LEU A 231 -0.52 -1.59 5.79
N SER A 232 0.19 -1.91 6.89
CA SER A 232 0.13 -3.26 7.46
C SER A 232 -1.28 -3.63 7.96
N SER A 233 -2.06 -2.64 8.40
CA SER A 233 -3.38 -2.80 9.00
C SER A 233 -4.51 -2.70 7.97
N TYR A 234 -4.52 -1.66 7.13
CA TYR A 234 -5.55 -1.46 6.09
C TYR A 234 -5.27 -2.27 4.81
N GLY A 235 -4.00 -2.55 4.51
CA GLY A 235 -3.57 -2.96 3.17
C GLY A 235 -3.29 -1.76 2.27
N ASP A 236 -2.87 -2.01 1.04
CA ASP A 236 -2.41 -0.97 0.10
C ASP A 236 -3.55 -0.33 -0.71
N PHE A 237 -4.73 -0.97 -0.74
CA PHE A 237 -5.80 -0.63 -1.67
C PHE A 237 -7.12 -0.29 -1.00
N ILE A 238 -7.95 0.43 -1.75
CA ILE A 238 -9.36 0.71 -1.49
C ILE A 238 -10.18 0.05 -2.61
N MET A 239 -11.24 -0.65 -2.23
CA MET A 239 -12.17 -1.27 -3.15
C MET A 239 -13.13 -0.22 -3.71
N ALA A 240 -13.02 0.04 -5.00
CA ALA A 240 -13.83 1.01 -5.73
C ALA A 240 -14.71 0.37 -6.81
N ASP A 241 -14.42 -0.85 -7.26
CA ASP A 241 -15.27 -1.59 -8.19
C ASP A 241 -15.24 -3.09 -7.84
N TYR A 242 -16.39 -3.67 -7.53
CA TYR A 242 -16.51 -5.09 -7.24
C TYR A 242 -17.79 -5.72 -7.76
N LEU A 243 -17.73 -7.03 -7.91
CA LEU A 243 -18.83 -7.86 -8.39
C LEU A 243 -19.37 -8.71 -7.25
N THR A 244 -20.70 -8.83 -7.20
CA THR A 244 -21.43 -9.70 -6.28
C THR A 244 -22.03 -10.90 -7.00
N GLY A 245 -22.24 -11.99 -6.25
CA GLY A 245 -22.90 -13.19 -6.74
C GLY A 245 -22.44 -14.41 -5.98
N GLY A 246 -22.20 -15.51 -6.70
CA GLY A 246 -21.62 -16.73 -6.13
C GLY A 246 -20.37 -17.14 -6.87
N LYS A 247 -19.34 -17.57 -6.15
CA LYS A 247 -18.11 -18.08 -6.78
C LYS A 247 -17.58 -19.32 -6.07
N ILE A 248 -17.07 -20.24 -6.86
CA ILE A 248 -16.13 -21.27 -6.42
C ILE A 248 -14.77 -21.00 -7.02
N THR A 249 -13.74 -20.99 -6.17
CA THR A 249 -12.34 -21.05 -6.56
C THR A 249 -11.80 -22.42 -6.18
N ALA A 250 -11.47 -23.23 -7.18
CA ALA A 250 -10.83 -24.53 -7.01
C ALA A 250 -9.34 -24.40 -7.30
N LEU A 251 -8.51 -24.61 -6.28
CA LEU A 251 -7.06 -24.67 -6.40
C LEU A 251 -6.65 -26.11 -6.69
N TYR A 252 -5.81 -26.33 -7.69
CA TYR A 252 -5.33 -27.65 -8.09
C TYR A 252 -3.83 -27.76 -7.88
N ALA A 253 -3.40 -28.96 -7.52
CA ALA A 253 -2.00 -29.32 -7.52
C ALA A 253 -1.86 -30.77 -7.97
N GLY A 254 -0.94 -31.05 -8.89
CA GLY A 254 -0.73 -32.40 -9.38
C GLY A 254 0.70 -32.70 -9.81
N LEU A 255 0.95 -33.98 -10.08
CA LEU A 255 2.26 -34.53 -10.39
C LEU A 255 2.27 -35.18 -11.79
N ALA A 256 3.21 -34.75 -12.62
CA ALA A 256 3.46 -35.39 -13.91
C ALA A 256 4.31 -36.68 -13.76
N ARG A 257 4.08 -37.65 -14.67
CA ARG A 257 4.74 -38.97 -14.70
C ARG A 257 6.26 -38.96 -14.86
N SER A 258 6.79 -37.90 -15.45
CA SER A 258 8.20 -37.76 -15.78
C SER A 258 8.54 -36.28 -15.93
N SER A 259 9.84 -35.97 -15.96
CA SER A 259 10.36 -34.64 -16.26
C SER A 259 10.02 -34.25 -17.70
N ILE A 260 8.79 -33.78 -17.92
CA ILE A 260 8.30 -33.23 -19.18
C ILE A 260 8.47 -31.71 -19.20
N SER A 261 8.30 -31.10 -20.37
CA SER A 261 8.44 -29.65 -20.51
C SER A 261 7.39 -28.90 -19.68
N VAL A 262 7.69 -27.65 -19.28
CA VAL A 262 6.75 -26.77 -18.57
C VAL A 262 5.41 -26.67 -19.30
N LYS A 263 5.46 -26.44 -20.62
CA LYS A 263 4.28 -26.34 -21.47
C LYS A 263 3.44 -27.61 -21.47
N ASP A 264 4.08 -28.77 -21.45
CA ASP A 264 3.37 -30.05 -21.40
C ASP A 264 2.74 -30.28 -20.02
N LYS A 265 3.42 -29.92 -18.92
CA LYS A 265 2.84 -30.00 -17.57
C LYS A 265 1.57 -29.16 -17.45
N GLU A 266 1.62 -27.91 -17.91
CA GLU A 266 0.49 -26.98 -17.91
C GLU A 266 -0.67 -27.51 -18.76
N LYS A 267 -0.37 -28.01 -19.96
CA LYS A 267 -1.38 -28.65 -20.81
C LYS A 267 -2.05 -29.86 -20.13
N LEU A 268 -1.29 -30.70 -19.42
CA LEU A 268 -1.87 -31.82 -18.66
C LEU A 268 -2.77 -31.32 -17.53
N MET A 269 -2.36 -30.27 -16.80
CA MET A 269 -3.19 -29.66 -15.76
C MET A 269 -4.46 -29.04 -16.34
N ASP A 270 -4.39 -28.33 -17.46
CA ASP A 270 -5.57 -27.78 -18.14
C ASP A 270 -6.55 -28.89 -18.55
N GLN A 271 -6.03 -30.00 -19.07
CA GLN A 271 -6.85 -31.18 -19.41
C GLN A 271 -7.49 -31.81 -18.17
N GLU A 272 -6.75 -31.88 -17.06
CA GLU A 272 -7.22 -32.41 -15.80
C GLU A 272 -8.33 -31.54 -15.18
N ILE A 273 -8.16 -30.21 -15.16
CA ILE A 273 -9.18 -29.25 -14.70
C ILE A 273 -10.46 -29.42 -15.53
N ASN A 274 -10.36 -29.36 -16.86
CA ASN A 274 -11.50 -29.48 -17.78
C ASN A 274 -12.23 -30.83 -17.66
N ALA A 275 -11.51 -31.91 -17.35
CA ALA A 275 -12.10 -33.23 -17.13
C ALA A 275 -12.72 -33.40 -15.73
N SER A 276 -12.44 -32.48 -14.79
CA SER A 276 -12.89 -32.57 -13.40
C SER A 276 -14.09 -31.68 -13.08
N ILE A 277 -14.50 -30.77 -13.96
CA ILE A 277 -15.61 -29.81 -13.70
C ILE A 277 -16.77 -30.07 -14.68
N ASP A 278 -17.96 -30.30 -14.14
CA ASP A 278 -19.21 -30.50 -14.88
C ASP A 278 -20.24 -29.55 -14.31
N PHE A 279 -20.84 -28.76 -15.19
CA PHE A 279 -21.77 -27.72 -14.79
C PHE A 279 -22.89 -27.60 -15.81
N LYS A 280 -24.05 -27.17 -15.32
CA LYS A 280 -25.18 -26.80 -16.17
C LYS A 280 -25.58 -25.38 -15.88
N ILE A 281 -26.00 -24.70 -16.93
CA ILE A 281 -26.49 -23.33 -16.88
C ILE A 281 -27.96 -23.35 -17.26
N LYS A 282 -28.79 -22.67 -16.46
CA LYS A 282 -30.19 -22.40 -16.81
C LYS A 282 -30.31 -21.03 -17.45
N LYS A 283 -31.20 -20.93 -18.43
CA LYS A 283 -31.54 -19.67 -19.13
C LYS A 283 -33.01 -19.37 -18.89
N TYR A 284 -33.31 -18.26 -18.22
CA TYR A 284 -34.69 -17.80 -18.02
C TYR A 284 -34.78 -16.30 -18.28
N SER A 285 -35.67 -15.89 -19.20
CA SER A 285 -36.01 -14.49 -19.48
C SER A 285 -34.81 -13.50 -19.54
N GLY A 286 -33.70 -13.90 -20.16
CA GLY A 286 -32.49 -13.06 -20.31
C GLY A 286 -31.42 -13.25 -19.23
N ASN A 287 -31.73 -13.91 -18.11
CA ASN A 287 -30.75 -14.23 -17.05
C ASN A 287 -30.10 -15.60 -17.26
N ILE A 288 -28.79 -15.66 -17.02
CA ILE A 288 -27.95 -16.86 -17.16
C ILE A 288 -27.35 -17.19 -15.78
N SER A 289 -27.79 -18.28 -15.17
CA SER A 289 -27.37 -18.68 -13.82
C SER A 289 -26.94 -20.15 -13.76
N LEU A 290 -26.18 -20.50 -12.73
CA LEU A 290 -25.66 -21.85 -12.51
C LEU A 290 -26.78 -22.77 -11.95
N ASP A 291 -27.02 -23.90 -12.60
CA ASP A 291 -28.08 -24.86 -12.26
C ASP A 291 -27.55 -26.07 -11.49
N SER A 292 -26.41 -26.60 -11.92
CA SER A 292 -25.72 -27.69 -11.24
C SER A 292 -24.22 -27.54 -11.37
N LEU A 293 -23.47 -28.05 -10.39
CA LEU A 293 -22.02 -28.08 -10.42
C LEU A 293 -21.50 -29.33 -9.72
N LYS A 294 -20.60 -30.06 -10.36
CA LYS A 294 -19.89 -31.21 -9.81
C LYS A 294 -18.41 -31.07 -10.08
N ILE A 295 -17.60 -31.37 -9.07
CA ILE A 295 -16.13 -31.31 -9.16
C ILE A 295 -15.55 -32.66 -8.76
N GLY A 296 -14.65 -33.22 -9.57
CA GLY A 296 -13.91 -34.46 -9.30
C GLY A 296 -14.26 -35.61 -10.25
N ASN A 297 -14.07 -36.84 -9.77
CA ASN A 297 -14.12 -38.03 -10.61
C ASN A 297 -15.45 -38.15 -11.38
N SER A 298 -15.36 -38.40 -12.69
CA SER A 298 -16.52 -38.60 -13.59
C SER A 298 -17.48 -37.39 -13.66
N SER A 299 -16.97 -36.20 -13.35
CA SER A 299 -17.71 -34.95 -13.30
C SER A 299 -17.18 -33.97 -14.35
N GLY A 300 -16.92 -34.36 -15.60
CA GLY A 300 -16.46 -33.42 -16.64
C GLY A 300 -16.92 -33.79 -18.05
N VAL A 301 -16.83 -32.82 -18.96
CA VAL A 301 -17.40 -32.90 -20.34
C VAL A 301 -16.70 -33.96 -21.21
N ILE A 302 -15.46 -34.31 -20.89
CA ILE A 302 -14.69 -35.31 -21.63
C ILE A 302 -15.07 -36.72 -21.15
N SER A 303 -16.01 -37.35 -21.86
CA SER A 303 -16.41 -38.74 -21.62
C SER A 303 -15.25 -39.70 -21.86
N GLY A 304 -14.76 -40.34 -20.79
CA GLY A 304 -13.74 -41.40 -20.84
C GLY A 304 -12.53 -41.07 -19.98
N ARG A 305 -12.36 -41.82 -18.87
CA ARG A 305 -11.27 -41.68 -17.90
C ARG A 305 -9.90 -41.60 -18.60
N LYS A 306 -9.32 -40.40 -18.65
CA LYS A 306 -7.89 -40.22 -18.83
C LYS A 306 -7.40 -39.47 -17.60
N LYS A 307 -6.71 -40.17 -16.70
CA LYS A 307 -5.85 -39.52 -15.72
C LYS A 307 -4.71 -38.91 -16.51
N PHE A 308 -4.64 -37.57 -16.60
CA PHE A 308 -3.59 -36.88 -17.33
C PHE A 308 -2.36 -36.69 -16.44
N LEU A 309 -2.58 -36.51 -15.13
CA LEU A 309 -1.56 -36.51 -14.09
C LEU A 309 -1.56 -37.83 -13.29
N ASP A 310 -0.46 -38.16 -12.62
CA ASP A 310 -0.38 -39.35 -11.75
C ASP A 310 -1.16 -39.17 -10.47
N GLU A 311 -1.01 -37.98 -9.89
CA GLU A 311 -1.74 -37.53 -8.72
C GLU A 311 -2.29 -36.13 -9.03
N CYS A 312 -3.51 -35.87 -8.59
CA CYS A 312 -4.07 -34.55 -8.63
C CYS A 312 -5.05 -34.36 -7.47
N TYR A 313 -4.88 -33.25 -6.77
CA TYR A 313 -5.68 -32.88 -5.62
C TYR A 313 -6.26 -31.50 -5.85
N THR A 314 -7.48 -31.27 -5.37
CA THR A 314 -8.11 -29.95 -5.39
C THR A 314 -8.55 -29.50 -4.00
N SER A 315 -8.44 -28.21 -3.75
CA SER A 315 -9.02 -27.53 -2.59
C SER A 315 -10.04 -26.51 -3.10
N ILE A 316 -11.23 -26.52 -2.50
CA ILE A 316 -12.40 -25.78 -2.98
C ILE A 316 -12.76 -24.70 -1.97
N ASN A 317 -12.82 -23.46 -2.45
CA ASN A 317 -13.29 -22.31 -1.68
C ASN A 317 -14.59 -21.77 -2.30
N THR A 318 -15.62 -21.60 -1.48
CA THR A 318 -16.94 -21.11 -1.91
C THR A 318 -17.23 -19.73 -1.32
N PHE A 319 -17.77 -18.83 -2.13
CA PHE A 319 -18.17 -17.47 -1.77
C PHE A 319 -19.62 -17.24 -2.20
N GLY A 320 -20.44 -16.70 -1.30
CA GLY A 320 -21.89 -16.63 -1.50
C GLY A 320 -22.56 -18.02 -1.54
N GLY A 321 -23.88 -18.04 -1.75
CA GLY A 321 -24.72 -19.22 -1.70
C GLY A 321 -25.00 -19.74 -0.28
N LYS A 322 -26.06 -20.53 -0.14
CA LYS A 322 -26.36 -21.32 1.07
C LYS A 322 -25.73 -22.70 0.96
N HIS A 323 -25.51 -23.33 2.11
CA HIS A 323 -24.93 -24.67 2.20
C HIS A 323 -23.57 -24.77 1.49
N GLY A 324 -22.83 -23.65 1.44
CA GLY A 324 -21.40 -23.66 1.15
C GLY A 324 -20.69 -24.60 2.11
N ILE A 325 -19.60 -25.20 1.67
CA ILE A 325 -18.99 -26.28 2.43
C ILE A 325 -18.28 -25.71 3.66
N GLU A 326 -18.53 -26.28 4.85
CA GLU A 326 -17.71 -26.09 6.07
C GLU A 326 -16.31 -26.73 5.93
N THR A 327 -15.66 -26.58 4.77
CA THR A 327 -14.45 -27.32 4.42
C THR A 327 -13.44 -26.48 3.63
N ALA A 328 -13.37 -25.17 3.90
CA ALA A 328 -12.24 -24.38 3.43
C ALA A 328 -10.93 -25.15 3.71
N ASP A 329 -10.08 -25.30 2.70
CA ASP A 329 -8.82 -26.04 2.74
C ASP A 329 -8.90 -27.58 2.89
N ARG A 330 -10.07 -28.24 2.73
CA ARG A 330 -10.10 -29.71 2.59
C ARG A 330 -9.69 -30.14 1.18
N LEU A 331 -8.77 -31.09 1.13
CA LEU A 331 -8.30 -31.68 -0.12
C LEU A 331 -9.21 -32.81 -0.60
N LEU A 332 -9.49 -32.79 -1.90
CA LEU A 332 -10.18 -33.82 -2.64
C LEU A 332 -9.22 -34.43 -3.67
N ASP A 333 -9.00 -35.74 -3.60
CA ASP A 333 -8.36 -36.50 -4.68
C ASP A 333 -9.37 -36.65 -5.83
N ILE A 334 -9.11 -35.92 -6.92
CA ILE A 334 -10.05 -35.82 -8.05
C ILE A 334 -10.15 -37.13 -8.86
N HIS A 335 -9.23 -38.08 -8.66
CA HIS A 335 -9.29 -39.39 -9.32
C HIS A 335 -10.13 -40.40 -8.53
N LYS A 336 -10.32 -40.18 -7.23
CA LYS A 336 -11.03 -41.11 -6.35
C LYS A 336 -12.42 -40.64 -5.99
N SER A 337 -12.60 -39.34 -5.85
CA SER A 337 -13.80 -38.76 -5.25
C SER A 337 -14.39 -37.65 -6.11
N SER A 338 -15.67 -37.36 -5.92
CA SER A 338 -16.35 -36.21 -6.50
C SER A 338 -17.22 -35.51 -5.46
N MET A 339 -17.57 -34.28 -5.75
CA MET A 339 -18.32 -33.39 -4.88
C MET A 339 -19.43 -32.74 -5.69
N ASP A 340 -20.66 -32.84 -5.18
CA ASP A 340 -21.84 -32.23 -5.80
C ASP A 340 -22.18 -30.91 -5.11
N MET A 341 -22.01 -29.83 -5.86
CA MET A 341 -22.24 -28.44 -5.45
C MET A 341 -23.52 -27.87 -6.07
N SER A 342 -24.42 -28.72 -6.58
CA SER A 342 -25.66 -28.27 -7.22
C SER A 342 -26.59 -27.54 -6.23
N SER A 343 -26.63 -27.98 -4.96
CA SER A 343 -27.42 -27.27 -3.93
C SER A 343 -26.90 -25.86 -3.67
N TRP A 344 -25.57 -25.68 -3.65
CA TRP A 344 -24.95 -24.36 -3.58
C TRP A 344 -25.27 -23.54 -4.82
N ALA A 345 -25.12 -24.09 -6.03
CA ALA A 345 -25.42 -23.40 -7.27
C ALA A 345 -26.88 -22.90 -7.33
N GLN A 346 -27.84 -23.75 -6.96
CA GLN A 346 -29.26 -23.42 -6.94
C GLN A 346 -29.61 -22.36 -5.89
N SER A 347 -28.87 -22.30 -4.79
CA SER A 347 -29.09 -21.27 -3.76
C SER A 347 -28.82 -19.85 -4.25
N LEU A 348 -28.02 -19.69 -5.30
CA LEU A 348 -27.68 -18.40 -5.91
C LEU A 348 -28.85 -17.74 -6.64
N ASP A 349 -29.98 -18.43 -6.80
CA ASP A 349 -31.23 -17.78 -7.25
C ASP A 349 -31.74 -16.73 -6.27
N ASN A 350 -31.34 -16.84 -5.00
CA ASN A 350 -31.65 -15.87 -3.98
C ASN A 350 -30.49 -14.87 -3.83
N GLU A 351 -30.72 -13.61 -4.22
CA GLU A 351 -29.73 -12.53 -4.13
C GLU A 351 -29.26 -12.23 -2.70
N ASN A 352 -30.04 -12.60 -1.68
CA ASN A 352 -29.63 -12.47 -0.28
C ASN A 352 -28.53 -13.47 0.11
N THR A 353 -28.17 -14.39 -0.79
CA THR A 353 -27.07 -15.32 -0.59
C THR A 353 -25.80 -14.84 -1.29
N HIS A 354 -25.84 -13.72 -2.02
CA HIS A 354 -24.72 -13.27 -2.85
C HIS A 354 -23.67 -12.56 -2.01
N SER A 355 -22.41 -12.93 -2.22
CA SER A 355 -21.26 -12.24 -1.60
C SER A 355 -20.51 -11.43 -2.65
N ILE A 356 -19.56 -10.60 -2.22
CA ILE A 356 -18.43 -10.24 -3.08
C ILE A 356 -17.77 -11.51 -3.63
N VAL A 357 -17.47 -11.49 -4.92
CA VAL A 357 -16.88 -12.63 -5.64
C VAL A 357 -15.70 -12.26 -6.53
N SER A 358 -15.59 -10.99 -6.92
CA SER A 358 -14.51 -10.50 -7.75
C SER A 358 -14.36 -8.98 -7.63
N ILE A 359 -13.27 -8.48 -8.21
CA ILE A 359 -12.95 -7.06 -8.31
C ILE A 359 -13.05 -6.67 -9.80
N GLY A 360 -13.62 -5.50 -10.07
CA GLY A 360 -13.69 -4.93 -11.41
C GLY A 360 -12.30 -4.59 -11.97
N ASP A 361 -12.20 -4.41 -13.27
CA ASP A 361 -10.95 -3.93 -13.87
C ASP A 361 -10.70 -2.48 -13.44
N GLY A 362 -9.50 -2.20 -12.92
CA GLY A 362 -9.21 -0.93 -12.25
C GLY A 362 -9.96 -0.70 -10.92
N GLY A 363 -10.55 -1.75 -10.34
CA GLY A 363 -11.39 -1.64 -9.15
C GLY A 363 -10.67 -1.48 -7.81
N LEU A 364 -9.34 -1.50 -7.81
CA LEU A 364 -8.52 -1.18 -6.66
C LEU A 364 -7.84 0.18 -6.88
N LEU A 365 -8.15 1.13 -6.00
CA LEU A 365 -7.44 2.41 -5.87
C LEU A 365 -6.33 2.25 -4.83
N HIS A 366 -5.21 2.93 -4.99
CA HIS A 366 -4.19 2.96 -3.94
C HIS A 366 -4.66 3.85 -2.79
N ILE A 367 -4.32 3.53 -1.54
CA ILE A 367 -4.75 4.35 -0.38
C ILE A 367 -4.29 5.81 -0.50
N SER A 368 -3.17 6.09 -1.17
CA SER A 368 -2.69 7.46 -1.41
C SER A 368 -3.61 8.29 -2.31
N ASP A 369 -4.46 7.66 -3.14
CA ASP A 369 -5.32 8.34 -4.11
C ASP A 369 -6.36 9.27 -3.45
N VAL A 370 -6.63 9.05 -2.17
CA VAL A 370 -7.60 9.84 -1.36
C VAL A 370 -6.93 10.62 -0.22
N VAL A 371 -5.62 10.73 -0.21
CA VAL A 371 -4.87 11.57 0.75
C VAL A 371 -4.72 12.99 0.17
N LEU A 372 -4.52 14.02 0.99
CA LEU A 372 -4.34 15.40 0.52
C LEU A 372 -2.87 15.80 0.47
N GLU A 373 -2.11 15.39 1.48
CA GLU A 373 -0.71 15.72 1.73
C GLU A 373 0.23 15.07 0.71
N ASP A 374 1.08 15.88 0.08
CA ASP A 374 2.05 15.42 -0.91
C ASP A 374 3.08 14.45 -0.32
N ASN A 375 3.59 14.74 0.88
CA ASN A 375 4.56 13.87 1.54
C ASN A 375 3.94 12.54 1.99
N TYR A 376 2.71 12.55 2.50
CA TYR A 376 2.05 11.29 2.90
C TYR A 376 1.71 10.43 1.69
N LYS A 377 1.24 11.01 0.59
CA LYS A 377 1.01 10.28 -0.68
C LYS A 377 2.25 9.53 -1.11
N LYS A 378 3.36 10.25 -1.27
CA LYS A 378 4.63 9.65 -1.71
C LYS A 378 5.17 8.66 -0.69
N ARG A 379 5.08 8.95 0.61
CA ARG A 379 5.47 8.01 1.66
C ARG A 379 4.69 6.71 1.54
N LEU A 380 3.37 6.77 1.41
CA LEU A 380 2.51 5.59 1.29
C LEU A 380 2.83 4.79 0.02
N GLU A 381 2.94 5.45 -1.12
CA GLU A 381 3.29 4.83 -2.41
C GLU A 381 4.65 4.14 -2.32
N LEU A 382 5.70 4.87 -1.97
CA LEU A 382 7.06 4.34 -1.97
C LEU A 382 7.29 3.28 -0.86
N THR A 383 6.52 3.32 0.23
CA THR A 383 6.53 2.25 1.25
C THR A 383 5.82 0.99 0.74
N SER A 384 4.65 1.14 0.09
CA SER A 384 3.92 0.05 -0.57
C SER A 384 4.76 -0.60 -1.69
N GLU A 385 5.53 0.21 -2.40
CA GLU A 385 6.46 -0.22 -3.45
C GLU A 385 7.79 -0.79 -2.91
N GLY A 386 8.03 -0.73 -1.60
CA GLY A 386 9.25 -1.25 -0.98
C GLY A 386 10.52 -0.45 -1.28
N TYR A 387 10.39 0.77 -1.80
CA TYR A 387 11.50 1.72 -1.94
C TYR A 387 11.89 2.34 -0.60
N LEU A 388 10.95 2.41 0.34
CA LEU A 388 11.14 2.99 1.65
C LEU A 388 10.80 2.02 2.76
N ASP A 389 11.49 2.14 3.88
CA ASP A 389 11.26 1.34 5.07
C ASP A 389 9.85 1.52 5.63
N SER A 390 9.28 0.40 6.08
CA SER A 390 7.97 0.34 6.72
C SER A 390 8.11 0.49 8.23
N PHE A 391 7.88 1.71 8.72
CA PHE A 391 7.97 2.03 10.14
C PHE A 391 6.66 1.77 10.88
N ASN A 392 6.77 1.22 12.09
CA ASN A 392 5.63 0.95 12.97
C ASN A 392 5.47 1.98 14.10
N LYS A 393 6.44 2.91 14.24
CA LYS A 393 6.41 4.00 15.22
C LYS A 393 6.87 5.29 14.56
N PHE A 394 6.38 6.42 15.05
CA PHE A 394 6.84 7.73 14.60
C PHE A 394 8.26 8.02 15.10
N PHE A 395 8.93 8.92 14.39
CA PHE A 395 10.22 9.48 14.76
C PHE A 395 10.05 10.76 15.59
N SER A 396 11.05 11.04 16.41
CA SER A 396 11.19 12.36 17.02
C SER A 396 11.41 13.42 15.94
N THR A 397 10.76 14.57 16.10
CA THR A 397 10.93 15.73 15.22
C THR A 397 12.17 16.52 15.60
N PHE A 398 12.92 16.95 14.59
CA PHE A 398 14.07 17.84 14.74
C PHE A 398 14.35 18.54 13.42
N ILE A 399 15.15 19.60 13.48
CA ILE A 399 15.71 20.26 12.29
C ILE A 399 17.19 19.93 12.22
N GLU A 400 17.62 19.43 11.06
CA GLU A 400 19.03 19.40 10.71
C GLU A 400 19.32 20.44 9.64
N ILE A 401 20.42 21.17 9.78
CA ILE A 401 20.88 22.11 8.78
C ILE A 401 21.95 21.41 7.98
N SER A 402 21.69 21.20 6.69
CA SER A 402 22.52 20.36 5.85
C SER A 402 22.52 20.83 4.40
N ARG A 403 23.27 20.12 3.55
CA ARG A 403 23.36 20.42 2.13
C ARG A 403 22.25 19.73 1.36
N TYR A 404 21.67 20.43 0.39
CA TYR A 404 20.70 19.84 -0.53
C TYR A 404 21.10 20.08 -1.98
N TYR A 405 20.85 19.09 -2.84
CA TYR A 405 21.18 19.16 -4.26
C TYR A 405 20.33 20.23 -4.95
N VAL A 406 20.99 21.13 -5.69
CA VAL A 406 20.32 22.18 -6.47
C VAL A 406 20.37 21.84 -7.96
N ARG A 407 21.56 21.59 -8.50
CA ARG A 407 21.78 21.30 -9.93
C ARG A 407 23.17 20.74 -10.20
N TYR A 408 23.38 20.20 -11.41
CA TYR A 408 24.70 19.87 -11.92
C TYR A 408 25.26 21.05 -12.72
N SER A 409 26.50 21.46 -12.44
CA SER A 409 27.18 22.50 -13.22
C SER A 409 28.02 21.87 -14.33
N SER A 410 27.70 22.17 -15.59
CA SER A 410 28.56 21.78 -16.72
C SER A 410 29.89 22.54 -16.73
N LYS A 411 29.94 23.76 -16.17
CA LYS A 411 31.15 24.58 -16.09
C LYS A 411 32.20 23.97 -15.17
N TYR A 412 31.76 23.50 -14.00
CA TYR A 412 32.65 22.91 -12.99
C TYR A 412 32.66 21.38 -13.02
N ASN A 413 31.80 20.76 -13.83
CA ASN A 413 31.59 19.33 -13.94
C ASN A 413 31.34 18.65 -12.58
N LYS A 414 30.49 19.27 -11.73
CA LYS A 414 30.18 18.81 -10.38
C LYS A 414 28.75 19.14 -9.98
N ALA A 415 28.20 18.34 -9.06
CA ALA A 415 26.94 18.64 -8.38
C ALA A 415 27.11 19.84 -7.43
N LEU A 416 26.16 20.77 -7.50
CA LEU A 416 26.11 21.99 -6.71
C LEU A 416 25.01 21.91 -5.65
N TYR A 417 25.33 22.36 -4.45
CA TYR A 417 24.49 22.19 -3.28
C TYR A 417 24.18 23.53 -2.62
N GLY A 418 22.93 23.70 -2.20
CA GLY A 418 22.51 24.74 -1.26
C GLY A 418 22.70 24.26 0.18
N ILE A 419 22.50 25.16 1.15
CA ILE A 419 22.46 24.83 2.58
C ILE A 419 21.14 25.33 3.12
N ALA A 420 20.37 24.45 3.75
CA ALA A 420 19.01 24.76 4.20
C ALA A 420 18.71 24.05 5.53
N ALA A 421 17.68 24.56 6.22
CA ALA A 421 17.03 23.81 7.30
C ALA A 421 16.21 22.66 6.69
N ILE A 422 16.32 21.49 7.30
CA ILE A 422 15.61 20.29 6.88
C ILE A 422 14.80 19.80 8.09
N LEU A 423 13.49 20.01 8.00
CA LEU A 423 12.55 19.53 9.00
C LEU A 423 12.36 18.03 8.82
N ASN A 424 12.76 17.25 9.82
CA ASN A 424 12.50 15.82 9.88
C ASN A 424 11.13 15.61 10.54
N THR A 425 10.18 15.07 9.77
CA THR A 425 8.79 14.88 10.22
C THR A 425 8.66 13.64 11.11
N ARG A 426 7.51 13.50 11.77
CA ARG A 426 7.15 12.31 12.57
C ARG A 426 7.12 11.04 11.72
N GLN A 427 6.86 11.17 10.42
CA GLN A 427 6.81 10.11 9.43
C GLN A 427 8.21 9.73 8.93
N GLY A 428 9.24 10.51 9.27
CA GLY A 428 10.61 10.33 8.80
C GLY A 428 10.90 11.00 7.45
N ASP A 429 10.00 11.87 6.98
CA ASP A 429 10.19 12.63 5.74
C ASP A 429 11.12 13.81 5.99
N LYS A 430 11.89 14.19 4.97
CA LYS A 430 12.83 15.32 5.03
C LYS A 430 12.27 16.50 4.23
N ILE A 431 11.77 17.51 4.93
CA ILE A 431 11.21 18.71 4.30
C ILE A 431 12.29 19.79 4.26
N ILE A 432 12.87 20.02 3.08
CA ILE A 432 13.92 21.01 2.83
C ILE A 432 13.26 22.39 2.68
N LEU A 433 13.53 23.25 3.66
CA LEU A 433 12.98 24.60 3.77
C LEU A 433 13.91 25.58 3.08
N ILE A 434 13.55 26.04 1.88
CA ILE A 434 14.32 27.03 1.13
C ILE A 434 13.69 28.41 1.23
N GLU A 435 14.53 29.44 1.27
CA GLU A 435 14.07 30.81 1.18
C GLU A 435 13.75 31.17 -0.29
N PRO A 436 12.86 32.14 -0.56
CA PRO A 436 12.57 32.59 -1.92
C PRO A 436 13.82 32.99 -2.72
N ASN A 437 14.83 33.53 -2.05
CA ASN A 437 16.06 34.02 -2.66
C ASN A 437 17.02 32.89 -3.07
N ASP A 438 16.93 31.70 -2.45
CA ASP A 438 17.86 30.58 -2.72
C ASP A 438 17.77 30.06 -4.16
N LYS A 439 16.65 30.28 -4.84
CA LYS A 439 16.44 29.90 -6.24
C LYS A 439 17.37 30.62 -7.21
N ASN A 440 17.94 31.76 -6.80
CA ASN A 440 18.73 32.63 -7.66
C ASN A 440 20.25 32.53 -7.42
N LEU A 441 20.72 31.58 -6.60
CA LEU A 441 22.14 31.42 -6.29
C LEU A 441 22.95 31.02 -7.53
N THR A 442 24.07 31.69 -7.74
CA THR A 442 25.03 31.43 -8.84
C THR A 442 25.84 30.14 -8.62
N ASP A 443 26.44 29.60 -9.68
CA ASP A 443 27.28 28.40 -9.58
C ASP A 443 28.48 28.63 -8.65
N GLU A 444 29.07 29.83 -8.70
CA GLU A 444 30.18 30.24 -7.85
C GLU A 444 29.81 30.29 -6.37
N GLU A 445 28.59 30.74 -6.05
CA GLU A 445 28.08 30.78 -4.66
C GLU A 445 27.78 29.38 -4.13
N LEU A 446 27.17 28.52 -4.95
CA LEU A 446 26.87 27.15 -4.54
C LEU A 446 28.15 26.31 -4.38
N LEU A 447 29.18 26.56 -5.20
CA LEU A 447 30.45 25.85 -5.09
C LEU A 447 31.12 26.10 -3.72
N LYS A 448 31.02 27.33 -3.20
CA LYS A 448 31.53 27.70 -1.88
C LYS A 448 30.85 26.96 -0.73
N ASN A 449 29.63 26.45 -0.91
CA ASN A 449 28.93 25.73 0.15
C ASN A 449 29.61 24.38 0.51
N ASN A 450 30.53 23.88 -0.31
CA ASN A 450 31.34 22.71 0.05
C ASN A 450 32.41 23.02 1.09
N ASP A 451 32.76 24.29 1.30
CA ASP A 451 33.65 24.72 2.36
C ASP A 451 32.95 24.65 3.73
N ASN A 452 33.64 24.11 4.74
CA ASN A 452 33.04 23.88 6.05
C ASN A 452 32.87 25.17 6.86
N ASP A 453 33.77 26.14 6.72
CA ASP A 453 33.62 27.43 7.40
C ASP A 453 32.44 28.20 6.82
N VAL A 454 32.27 28.15 5.50
CA VAL A 454 31.08 28.69 4.82
C VAL A 454 29.81 27.97 5.28
N PHE A 455 29.87 26.65 5.43
CA PHE A 455 28.76 25.85 5.90
C PHE A 455 28.33 26.24 7.32
N PHE A 456 29.24 26.23 8.30
CA PHE A 456 28.90 26.57 9.69
C PHE A 456 28.46 28.03 9.84
N ALA A 457 29.06 28.95 9.08
CA ALA A 457 28.63 30.35 9.09
C ALA A 457 27.18 30.52 8.58
N LYS A 458 26.79 29.77 7.55
CA LYS A 458 25.39 29.77 7.06
C LYS A 458 24.46 29.01 8.01
N ALA A 459 24.91 27.88 8.52
CA ALA A 459 24.12 27.05 9.42
C ALA A 459 23.77 27.77 10.72
N SER A 460 24.72 28.51 11.31
CA SER A 460 24.42 29.35 12.47
C SER A 460 23.33 30.39 12.19
N LYS A 461 23.35 31.05 11.02
CA LYS A 461 22.31 32.03 10.65
C LYS A 461 20.95 31.38 10.45
N ILE A 462 20.91 30.26 9.73
CA ILE A 462 19.67 29.50 9.52
C ILE A 462 19.11 29.03 10.86
N ALA A 463 19.97 28.56 11.77
CA ALA A 463 19.55 28.15 13.11
C ALA A 463 18.88 29.30 13.86
N GLU A 464 19.48 30.49 13.90
CA GLU A 464 18.89 31.66 14.57
C GLU A 464 17.52 32.05 14.01
N GLU A 465 17.27 31.87 12.71
CA GLU A 465 15.93 32.08 12.15
C GLU A 465 14.95 30.96 12.55
N MET A 466 15.38 29.69 12.52
CA MET A 466 14.52 28.56 12.88
C MET A 466 14.16 28.54 14.38
N LYS A 467 15.05 29.01 15.26
CA LYS A 467 14.77 29.16 16.70
C LYS A 467 13.62 30.11 17.02
N LYS A 468 13.28 31.02 16.11
CA LYS A 468 12.14 31.93 16.27
C LYS A 468 10.79 31.24 16.00
N VAL A 469 10.83 30.07 15.37
CA VAL A 469 9.66 29.35 14.88
C VAL A 469 9.48 28.02 15.63
N PHE A 470 10.57 27.32 15.92
CA PHE A 470 10.54 25.97 16.48
C PHE A 470 11.29 25.85 17.81
N ASP A 471 10.70 25.12 18.75
CA ASP A 471 11.29 24.76 20.05
C ASP A 471 11.91 23.34 20.09
N ILE A 472 12.02 22.67 18.94
CA ILE A 472 12.63 21.34 18.82
C ILE A 472 14.15 21.41 18.67
N GLU A 473 14.82 20.25 18.67
CA GLU A 473 16.28 20.19 18.44
C GLU A 473 16.64 20.79 17.06
N ILE A 474 17.66 21.65 17.04
CA ILE A 474 18.24 22.21 15.83
C ILE A 474 19.75 21.95 15.86
N LYS A 475 20.25 21.19 14.88
CA LYS A 475 21.67 20.83 14.76
C LYS A 475 22.18 20.94 13.34
N SER A 476 23.49 21.01 13.14
CA SER A 476 24.06 20.78 11.82
C SER A 476 24.10 19.29 11.48
N ASN A 477 24.16 19.00 10.19
CA ASN A 477 24.65 17.74 9.66
C ASN A 477 25.65 18.07 8.54
N VAL A 478 26.93 18.17 8.91
CA VAL A 478 28.02 18.65 8.03
C VAL A 478 28.34 17.67 6.90
N TYR A 479 27.99 16.40 7.05
CA TYR A 479 28.22 15.39 6.00
C TYR A 479 26.95 15.12 5.17
N GLY A 480 25.78 15.50 5.68
CA GLY A 480 24.51 15.31 5.00
C GLY A 480 24.46 16.01 3.64
N ARG A 481 23.97 15.25 2.65
CA ARG A 481 23.71 15.70 1.28
C ARG A 481 22.41 15.08 0.81
N TYR A 482 21.35 15.88 0.77
CA TYR A 482 20.02 15.41 0.42
C TYR A 482 19.68 15.75 -1.02
N ASN A 483 19.19 14.78 -1.77
CA ASN A 483 18.76 15.00 -3.14
C ASN A 483 17.25 14.72 -3.26
N PRO A 484 16.40 15.73 -3.48
CA PRO A 484 14.97 15.57 -3.72
C PRO A 484 14.61 14.68 -4.92
N GLN A 485 15.59 14.38 -5.79
CA GLN A 485 15.42 13.51 -6.94
C GLN A 485 15.67 12.02 -6.62
N ILE A 486 16.23 11.73 -5.45
CA ILE A 486 16.43 10.36 -4.96
C ILE A 486 15.22 9.98 -4.10
N LEU A 487 14.79 8.72 -4.20
CA LEU A 487 13.59 8.23 -3.51
C LEU A 487 13.82 8.04 -2.00
N ASP A 488 15.02 7.60 -1.60
CA ASP A 488 15.39 7.29 -0.22
C ASP A 488 16.65 8.08 0.23
N PRO A 489 16.57 8.91 1.29
CA PRO A 489 15.38 9.24 2.06
C PRO A 489 14.39 10.11 1.28
N LEU A 490 13.09 9.98 1.58
CA LEU A 490 12.06 10.82 0.96
C LEU A 490 12.28 12.29 1.32
N CYS A 491 12.63 13.09 0.32
CA CYS A 491 12.93 14.50 0.46
C CYS A 491 11.93 15.35 -0.33
N GLU A 492 11.38 16.39 0.31
CA GLU A 492 10.51 17.37 -0.33
C GLU A 492 11.07 18.77 -0.18
N THR A 493 11.23 19.49 -1.29
CA THR A 493 11.62 20.90 -1.23
C THR A 493 10.39 21.79 -1.23
N ILE A 494 10.34 22.74 -0.30
CA ILE A 494 9.31 23.77 -0.22
C ILE A 494 9.94 25.15 0.00
N THR A 495 9.35 26.16 -0.63
CA THR A 495 9.69 27.56 -0.34
C THR A 495 8.73 28.09 0.72
N VAL A 496 9.26 28.51 1.87
CA VAL A 496 8.45 28.98 2.99
C VAL A 496 8.97 30.29 3.54
N ASP A 497 8.05 31.20 3.84
CA ASP A 497 8.30 32.40 4.64
C ASP A 497 7.37 32.34 5.86
N PHE A 498 7.96 32.06 7.02
CA PHE A 498 7.25 31.91 8.29
C PHE A 498 6.70 33.25 8.82
N ASN A 499 7.15 34.39 8.30
CA ASN A 499 6.66 35.71 8.76
C ASN A 499 5.27 36.06 8.20
N ASN A 500 4.83 35.38 7.14
CA ASN A 500 3.57 35.67 6.44
C ASN A 500 2.68 34.42 6.35
N MET A 501 2.53 33.72 7.47
CA MET A 501 1.69 32.53 7.58
C MET A 501 0.28 32.90 8.08
N HIS A 502 -0.70 32.22 7.51
CA HIS A 502 -2.10 32.30 7.91
C HIS A 502 -2.63 30.92 8.22
N TRP A 503 -3.78 30.84 8.89
CA TRP A 503 -4.43 29.55 9.05
C TRP A 503 -5.95 29.62 8.89
N PHE A 504 -6.53 28.47 8.59
CA PHE A 504 -7.97 28.21 8.71
C PHE A 504 -8.18 26.73 9.07
N GLY A 505 -9.32 26.43 9.70
CA GLY A 505 -9.71 25.06 10.05
C GLY A 505 -10.77 24.52 9.09
N ASN A 506 -10.80 23.20 8.92
CA ASN A 506 -11.90 22.49 8.29
C ASN A 506 -12.44 21.41 9.24
N SER A 507 -13.66 21.62 9.73
CA SER A 507 -14.32 20.74 10.69
C SER A 507 -14.77 19.40 10.10
N ASN A 508 -14.89 19.28 8.77
CA ASN A 508 -15.26 17.99 8.15
C ASN A 508 -14.06 17.04 8.12
N LEU A 509 -12.86 17.59 7.95
CA LEU A 509 -11.59 16.86 7.92
C LEU A 509 -10.89 16.80 9.28
N ASN A 510 -11.31 17.64 10.24
CA ASN A 510 -10.58 17.89 11.48
C ASN A 510 -9.12 18.30 11.21
N LEU A 511 -8.91 19.22 10.27
CA LEU A 511 -7.59 19.72 9.88
C LEU A 511 -7.49 21.22 10.05
N LYS A 512 -6.35 21.67 10.57
CA LYS A 512 -5.86 23.03 10.45
C LYS A 512 -4.87 23.11 9.30
N PHE A 513 -5.07 24.09 8.42
CA PHE A 513 -4.16 24.40 7.33
C PHE A 513 -3.41 25.66 7.68
N ILE A 514 -2.09 25.56 7.87
CA ILE A 514 -1.19 26.68 8.13
C ILE A 514 -0.46 26.99 6.82
N TYR A 515 -0.76 28.11 6.18
CA TYR A 515 -0.46 28.31 4.77
C TYR A 515 0.13 29.70 4.45
N ASN A 516 0.88 29.76 3.36
CA ASN A 516 1.38 31.00 2.76
C ASN A 516 0.87 31.14 1.33
N LYS A 517 0.12 32.22 1.05
CA LYS A 517 -0.53 32.44 -0.26
C LYS A 517 0.45 32.75 -1.38
N GLU A 518 1.59 33.34 -1.06
CA GLU A 518 2.60 33.79 -2.03
C GLU A 518 3.45 32.61 -2.48
N SER A 519 3.94 31.80 -1.55
CA SER A 519 4.75 30.62 -1.87
C SER A 519 3.93 29.37 -2.21
N LYS A 520 2.59 29.42 -2.04
CA LYS A 520 1.66 28.31 -2.34
C LYS A 520 2.01 27.03 -1.59
N ILE A 521 2.29 27.16 -0.29
CA ILE A 521 2.53 26.03 0.62
C ILE A 521 1.50 26.01 1.73
N ALA A 522 1.17 24.82 2.22
CA ALA A 522 0.37 24.62 3.42
C ALA A 522 0.92 23.46 4.23
N PHE A 523 0.95 23.61 5.55
CA PHE A 523 1.14 22.53 6.50
C PHE A 523 -0.22 22.11 7.04
N THR A 524 -0.46 20.80 7.16
CA THR A 524 -1.66 20.28 7.80
C THR A 524 -1.36 19.74 9.20
N VAL A 525 -2.25 20.07 10.12
CA VAL A 525 -2.25 19.64 11.51
C VAL A 525 -3.60 19.02 11.79
N TYR A 526 -3.61 17.74 12.18
CA TYR A 526 -4.83 17.05 12.59
C TYR A 526 -5.25 17.46 13.99
N GLU A 527 -6.52 17.80 14.14
CA GLU A 527 -7.17 18.15 15.39
C GLU A 527 -8.00 16.94 15.85
N ASP A 528 -7.38 16.05 16.63
CA ASP A 528 -8.06 14.84 17.10
C ASP A 528 -9.24 15.20 18.01
N ASP A 529 -10.37 14.52 17.85
CA ASP A 529 -11.60 14.77 18.62
C ASP A 529 -11.37 14.64 20.15
N LEU A 530 -10.36 13.88 20.60
CA LEU A 530 -10.06 13.64 22.02
C LEU A 530 -8.78 14.34 22.48
N GLU A 531 -7.76 14.38 21.63
CA GLU A 531 -6.43 14.86 22.00
C GLU A 531 -6.09 16.26 21.46
N GLY A 532 -6.99 16.84 20.66
CA GLY A 532 -6.81 18.15 20.05
C GLY A 532 -5.68 18.16 19.02
N ASP A 533 -5.05 19.32 18.86
CA ASP A 533 -4.01 19.60 17.87
C ASP A 533 -2.59 19.42 18.41
N TYR A 534 -2.38 18.36 19.20
CA TYR A 534 -1.12 18.03 19.91
C TYR A 534 0.12 17.98 18.99
N VAL A 535 -0.08 17.81 17.68
CA VAL A 535 0.99 17.83 16.67
C VAL A 535 1.75 19.17 16.72
N LEU A 536 1.09 20.29 17.01
CA LEU A 536 1.80 21.57 17.17
C LEU A 536 2.84 21.51 18.29
N ASP A 537 2.54 20.81 19.39
CA ASP A 537 3.43 20.69 20.54
C ASP A 537 4.56 19.69 20.26
N GLU A 538 4.29 18.61 19.54
CA GLU A 538 5.31 17.66 19.10
C GLU A 538 6.39 18.32 18.22
N TYR A 539 6.00 19.30 17.40
CA TYR A 539 6.88 20.12 16.58
C TYR A 539 7.40 21.39 17.27
N GLY A 540 7.03 21.65 18.52
CA GLY A 540 7.42 22.88 19.22
C GLY A 540 7.00 24.14 18.47
N LEU A 541 5.84 24.12 17.81
CA LEU A 541 5.31 25.19 16.97
C LEU A 541 4.20 26.01 17.64
N ARG A 542 3.66 25.55 18.78
CA ARG A 542 2.48 26.12 19.44
C ARG A 542 2.59 27.62 19.67
N ASP A 543 3.62 28.05 20.40
CA ASP A 543 3.79 29.44 20.80
C ASP A 543 3.98 30.36 19.58
N TRP A 544 4.76 29.91 18.60
CA TRP A 544 4.92 30.63 17.34
C TRP A 544 3.61 30.72 16.55
N PHE A 545 2.86 29.61 16.45
CA PHE A 545 1.58 29.56 15.76
C PHE A 545 0.58 30.54 16.37
N ASP A 546 0.40 30.50 17.69
CA ASP A 546 -0.55 31.36 18.40
C ASP A 546 -0.18 32.85 18.31
N ALA A 547 1.12 33.17 18.31
CA ALA A 547 1.60 34.56 18.25
C ALA A 547 1.63 35.14 16.82
N ASN A 548 1.91 34.33 15.80
CA ASN A 548 2.25 34.82 14.46
C ASN A 548 1.27 34.40 13.35
N CYS A 549 0.58 33.27 13.50
CA CYS A 549 -0.34 32.78 12.47
C CYS A 549 -1.73 33.41 12.65
N THR A 550 -2.08 34.35 11.78
CA THR A 550 -3.40 34.98 11.81
C THR A 550 -4.46 34.15 11.08
N TYR A 551 -5.66 34.03 11.66
CA TYR A 551 -6.77 33.38 10.99
C TYR A 551 -7.17 34.15 9.73
N LYS A 552 -7.15 33.49 8.58
CA LYS A 552 -7.67 34.02 7.32
C LYS A 552 -8.32 32.90 6.54
N ASN A 553 -9.65 32.98 6.42
CA ASN A 553 -10.40 32.01 5.63
C ASN A 553 -10.01 32.06 4.15
N ILE A 554 -9.93 30.88 3.53
CA ILE A 554 -9.72 30.67 2.10
C ILE A 554 -10.51 29.41 1.71
N SER A 555 -11.00 29.36 0.47
CA SER A 555 -11.67 28.14 -0.02
C SER A 555 -10.72 26.95 0.06
N LEU A 556 -11.18 25.87 0.71
CA LEU A 556 -10.42 24.62 0.83
C LEU A 556 -9.97 24.11 -0.55
N GLY A 557 -10.87 24.15 -1.54
CA GLY A 557 -10.55 23.74 -2.91
C GLY A 557 -9.47 24.58 -3.57
N THR A 558 -9.27 25.84 -3.17
CA THR A 558 -8.12 26.63 -3.63
C THR A 558 -6.83 26.09 -3.06
N VAL A 559 -6.80 25.75 -1.77
CA VAL A 559 -5.61 25.22 -1.11
C VAL A 559 -5.25 23.85 -1.68
N THR A 560 -6.18 22.91 -1.68
CA THR A 560 -5.96 21.53 -2.10
C THR A 560 -5.69 21.33 -3.59
N ARG A 561 -5.90 22.34 -4.43
CA ARG A 561 -5.61 22.28 -5.88
C ARG A 561 -4.42 23.11 -6.32
N THR A 562 -4.00 24.11 -5.52
CA THR A 562 -2.96 25.07 -5.96
C THR A 562 -1.77 25.16 -5.03
N PHE A 563 -1.84 24.55 -3.84
CA PHE A 563 -0.77 24.57 -2.84
C PHE A 563 -0.12 23.20 -2.77
N LYS A 564 1.17 23.19 -2.47
CA LYS A 564 1.87 22.00 -1.99
C LYS A 564 1.55 21.81 -0.51
N ILE A 565 1.00 20.67 -0.15
CA ILE A 565 0.50 20.37 1.20
C ILE A 565 1.44 19.38 1.87
N ILE A 566 1.97 19.75 3.03
CA ILE A 566 2.85 18.91 3.84
C ILE A 566 2.13 18.56 5.15
N GLY A 567 1.92 17.27 5.39
CA GLY A 567 1.42 16.78 6.67
C GLY A 567 2.52 16.72 7.72
N LEU A 568 2.23 17.26 8.90
CA LEU A 568 3.11 17.25 10.08
C LEU A 568 2.87 15.99 10.94
#